data_AF-A0A151CJG9-F1
#
_entry.id   AF-A0A151CJG9-F1
#
_cell.length_a   1.000
_cell.length_b   1.000
_cell.length_c   1.000
_cell.angle_alpha   90.00
_cell.angle_beta   90.00
_cell.angle_gamma   90.00
#
_symmetry.space_group_name_H-M   'P 1'
#
loop_
_entity.id
_entity.type
_entity.pdbx_description
1 polymer ?
#
loop_
_entity_poly.entity_id
_entity_poly.type
_entity_poly.pdbx_seq_one_letter_code
_entity_poly.pdbx_strand_id
1 'polypeptide(L)'
;MKQGEAGQSLLFLFDEYWWALFMIVFVALLVSAFTHRKKPHCEGDRILRHDIPARVSHWFNAFGILILIFTGFMLGFLFFPRHVAYTEGAQLMFNLHFIGAMLFLFGAVYWVGNTFLYPRRLEEHAPYLGSLKDAVIHYASMAGLTRSKERPVGKYEASERLAFVPLTLLALFMGVTGLIKVSAHVWHVPDGLLHFATWTHDWSTVLLTVLVVIHIILAAVVPWAWPLFRSMIDGYISVDFVKSHHKGWYKELTDEGLCPREENGKDENKAEKSKEVKPEKGESDAV
;
A
#
# COMPACT_ATOMS: atom_id res chain seq x y z
N MET A 1 -38.12 -12.06 2.96
CA MET A 1 -37.93 -10.78 3.68
C MET A 1 -37.95 -11.04 5.18
N LYS A 2 -36.92 -10.59 5.92
CA LYS A 2 -36.90 -10.67 7.39
C LYS A 2 -37.66 -9.48 7.96
N GLN A 3 -38.45 -9.67 9.01
CA GLN A 3 -39.22 -8.58 9.63
C GLN A 3 -38.39 -7.88 10.72
N GLY A 4 -38.45 -6.55 10.76
CA GLY A 4 -37.93 -5.74 11.85
C GLY A 4 -38.86 -5.73 13.05
N GLU A 5 -38.38 -5.18 14.17
CA GLU A 5 -39.14 -5.10 15.43
C GLU A 5 -40.40 -4.21 15.29
N ALA A 6 -40.40 -3.28 14.34
CA ALA A 6 -41.57 -2.48 13.96
C ALA A 6 -42.45 -3.13 12.87
N GLY A 7 -42.24 -4.41 12.53
CA GLY A 7 -43.01 -5.14 11.52
C GLY A 7 -42.67 -4.78 10.06
N GLN A 8 -41.65 -3.95 9.84
CA GLN A 8 -41.20 -3.55 8.50
C GLN A 8 -40.40 -4.66 7.82
N SER A 9 -40.54 -4.80 6.50
CA SER A 9 -39.69 -5.70 5.71
C SER A 9 -38.28 -5.14 5.61
N LEU A 10 -37.29 -5.85 6.15
CA LEU A 10 -35.89 -5.44 6.09
C LEU A 10 -35.24 -5.98 4.80
N LEU A 11 -34.64 -5.06 4.05
CA LEU A 11 -33.86 -5.31 2.84
C LEU A 11 -32.39 -5.54 3.17
N PHE A 12 -31.90 -6.76 2.97
CA PHE A 12 -30.48 -7.07 3.06
C PHE A 12 -29.88 -7.06 1.65
N LEU A 13 -28.86 -6.21 1.44
CA LEU A 13 -28.25 -6.07 0.11
C LEU A 13 -27.62 -7.37 -0.37
N PHE A 14 -27.08 -8.19 0.53
CA PHE A 14 -26.51 -9.48 0.16
C PHE A 14 -27.57 -10.53 -0.24
N ASP A 15 -28.84 -10.38 0.14
CA ASP A 15 -29.89 -11.34 -0.25
C ASP A 15 -30.41 -11.01 -1.67
N GLU A 16 -30.63 -9.73 -1.98
CA GLU A 16 -31.22 -9.29 -3.26
C GLU A 16 -30.18 -8.93 -4.33
N TYR A 17 -29.01 -8.44 -3.91
CA TYR A 17 -27.97 -7.88 -4.78
C TYR A 17 -26.63 -8.60 -4.65
N TRP A 18 -26.61 -9.87 -4.26
CA TRP A 18 -25.38 -10.69 -4.21
C TRP A 18 -24.59 -10.64 -5.54
N TRP A 19 -25.29 -10.55 -6.67
CA TRP A 19 -24.70 -10.45 -8.00
C TRP A 19 -23.86 -9.16 -8.21
N ALA A 20 -24.08 -8.13 -7.39
CA ALA A 20 -23.29 -6.91 -7.43
C ALA A 20 -21.82 -7.15 -7.09
N LEU A 21 -21.50 -8.18 -6.30
CA LEU A 21 -20.11 -8.58 -6.03
C LEU A 21 -19.41 -9.12 -7.28
N PHE A 22 -20.11 -9.85 -8.15
CA PHE A 22 -19.55 -10.29 -9.43
C PHE A 22 -19.42 -9.14 -10.42
N MET A 23 -20.42 -8.25 -10.45
CA MET A 23 -20.37 -7.05 -11.29
C MET A 23 -19.20 -6.14 -10.91
N ILE A 24 -18.95 -5.92 -9.62
CA ILE A 24 -17.84 -5.05 -9.21
C ILE A 24 -16.47 -5.67 -9.53
N VAL A 25 -16.33 -6.99 -9.43
CA VAL A 25 -15.13 -7.73 -9.87
C VAL A 25 -14.93 -7.57 -11.39
N PHE A 26 -15.99 -7.75 -12.18
CA PHE A 26 -15.93 -7.56 -13.63
C PHE A 26 -15.54 -6.12 -14.00
N VAL A 27 -16.18 -5.13 -13.38
CA VAL A 27 -15.85 -3.71 -13.59
C VAL A 27 -14.39 -3.43 -13.20
N ALA A 28 -13.90 -3.96 -12.08
CA ALA A 28 -12.52 -3.79 -11.66
C ALA A 28 -11.51 -4.37 -12.68
N LEU A 29 -11.79 -5.56 -13.23
CA LEU A 29 -10.97 -6.17 -14.29
C LEU A 29 -11.03 -5.34 -15.58
N LEU A 30 -12.22 -4.90 -15.99
CA LEU A 30 -12.41 -4.09 -17.19
C LEU A 30 -11.64 -2.77 -17.08
N VAL A 31 -11.83 -2.04 -15.97
CA VAL A 31 -11.12 -0.79 -15.71
C VAL A 31 -9.62 -1.05 -15.67
N SER A 32 -9.16 -2.13 -15.02
CA SER A 32 -7.74 -2.50 -15.00
C SER A 32 -7.17 -2.74 -16.40
N ALA A 33 -7.93 -3.35 -17.31
CA ALA A 33 -7.49 -3.61 -18.69
C ALA A 33 -7.28 -2.31 -19.49
N PHE A 34 -8.07 -1.27 -19.21
CA PHE A 34 -7.95 0.04 -19.87
C PHE A 34 -7.06 1.04 -19.13
N THR A 35 -6.50 0.66 -17.98
CA THR A 35 -5.64 1.57 -17.23
C THR A 35 -4.17 1.30 -17.51
N HIS A 36 -3.45 2.32 -17.97
CA HIS A 36 -2.00 2.24 -18.16
C HIS A 36 -1.21 2.74 -16.95
N ARG A 37 -0.20 1.96 -16.56
CA ARG A 37 0.72 2.32 -15.47
C ARG A 37 1.83 3.22 -15.99
N LYS A 38 2.18 4.25 -15.22
CA LYS A 38 3.32 5.13 -15.52
C LYS A 38 4.55 4.68 -14.73
N LYS A 39 5.72 4.72 -15.36
CA LYS A 39 6.99 4.53 -14.64
C LYS A 39 7.29 5.77 -13.80
N PRO A 40 7.92 5.61 -12.62
CA PRO A 40 8.44 6.74 -11.88
C PRO A 40 9.43 7.53 -12.73
N HIS A 41 9.35 8.85 -12.70
CA HIS A 41 10.28 9.73 -13.41
C HIS A 41 10.38 11.08 -12.70
N CYS A 42 11.49 11.77 -12.93
CA CYS A 42 11.71 13.11 -12.43
C CYS A 42 10.94 14.14 -13.29
N GLU A 43 10.26 15.06 -12.61
CA GLU A 43 9.62 16.26 -13.17
C GLU A 43 10.14 17.48 -12.41
N GLY A 44 11.25 18.06 -12.85
CA GLY A 44 11.94 19.13 -12.11
C GLY A 44 12.40 18.63 -10.73
N ASP A 45 12.00 19.32 -9.66
CA ASP A 45 12.43 19.05 -8.28
C ASP A 45 11.61 17.96 -7.56
N ARG A 46 10.72 17.25 -8.29
CA ARG A 46 9.87 16.18 -7.75
C ARG A 46 9.91 14.94 -8.63
N ILE A 47 9.56 13.80 -8.03
CA ILE A 47 9.53 12.48 -8.65
C ILE A 47 8.12 11.92 -8.53
N LEU A 48 7.56 11.42 -9.65
CA LEU A 48 6.31 10.67 -9.62
C LEU A 48 6.55 9.30 -8.96
N ARG A 49 6.20 9.15 -7.68
CA ARG A 49 6.36 7.89 -6.92
C ARG A 49 5.18 6.94 -7.13
N HIS A 50 3.96 7.48 -7.06
CA HIS A 50 2.70 6.72 -7.17
C HIS A 50 1.83 7.29 -8.28
N ASP A 51 1.68 6.51 -9.34
CA ASP A 51 0.79 6.84 -10.44
C ASP A 51 -0.69 6.72 -10.03
N ILE A 52 -1.58 7.37 -10.80
CA ILE A 52 -3.03 7.39 -10.53
C ILE A 52 -3.59 5.98 -10.25
N PRO A 53 -3.26 4.93 -11.03
CA PRO A 53 -3.79 3.59 -10.80
C PRO A 53 -3.39 3.01 -9.44
N ALA A 54 -2.14 3.23 -9.01
CA ALA A 54 -1.70 2.82 -7.68
C ALA A 54 -2.53 3.50 -6.58
N ARG A 55 -2.74 4.82 -6.71
CA ARG A 55 -3.53 5.59 -5.73
C ARG A 55 -4.99 5.14 -5.70
N VAL A 56 -5.60 4.91 -6.86
CA VAL A 56 -6.97 4.39 -6.98
C VAL A 56 -7.08 3.04 -6.28
N SER A 57 -6.21 2.07 -6.59
CA SER A 57 -6.23 0.77 -5.90
C SER A 57 -6.09 0.89 -4.38
N HIS A 58 -5.20 1.77 -3.92
CA HIS A 58 -4.95 1.97 -2.50
C HIS A 58 -6.17 2.58 -1.81
N TRP A 59 -6.71 3.69 -2.31
CA TRP A 59 -7.80 4.39 -1.63
C TRP A 59 -9.11 3.60 -1.62
N PHE A 60 -9.43 2.87 -2.69
CA PHE A 60 -10.58 1.96 -2.68
C PHE A 60 -10.43 0.87 -1.61
N ASN A 61 -9.26 0.25 -1.52
CA ASN A 61 -8.97 -0.72 -0.45
C ASN A 61 -9.01 -0.06 0.94
N ALA A 62 -8.41 1.12 1.11
CA ALA A 62 -8.37 1.81 2.39
C ALA A 62 -9.77 2.15 2.90
N PHE A 63 -10.61 2.78 2.07
CA PHE A 63 -11.99 3.09 2.46
C PHE A 63 -12.83 1.82 2.66
N GLY A 64 -12.70 0.82 1.79
CA GLY A 64 -13.39 -0.46 1.94
C GLY A 64 -13.05 -1.14 3.27
N ILE A 65 -11.75 -1.27 3.58
CA ILE A 65 -11.26 -1.89 4.82
C ILE A 65 -11.72 -1.11 6.05
N LEU A 66 -11.68 0.23 6.04
CA LEU A 66 -12.15 1.02 7.19
C LEU A 66 -13.64 0.82 7.46
N ILE A 67 -14.47 0.76 6.42
CA ILE A 67 -15.90 0.44 6.54
C ILE A 67 -16.09 -0.99 7.06
N LEU A 68 -15.35 -1.96 6.52
CA LEU A 68 -15.42 -3.37 6.93
C LEU A 68 -15.03 -3.58 8.38
N ILE A 69 -13.95 -2.95 8.84
CA ILE A 69 -13.50 -3.00 10.25
C ILE A 69 -14.56 -2.39 11.16
N PHE A 70 -15.05 -1.19 10.83
CA PHE A 70 -16.05 -0.51 11.64
C PHE A 70 -17.34 -1.33 11.76
N THR A 71 -17.88 -1.78 10.62
CA THR A 71 -19.12 -2.57 10.59
C THR A 71 -18.97 -3.94 11.23
N GLY A 72 -17.84 -4.62 11.01
CA GLY A 72 -17.51 -5.89 11.65
C GLY A 72 -17.44 -5.77 13.17
N PHE A 73 -16.79 -4.72 13.68
CA PHE A 73 -16.78 -4.40 15.10
C PHE A 73 -18.19 -4.16 15.64
N MET A 74 -19.02 -3.37 14.95
CA MET A 74 -20.39 -3.09 15.37
C MET A 74 -21.30 -4.33 15.41
N LEU A 75 -21.09 -5.28 14.50
CA LEU A 75 -21.82 -6.54 14.42
C LEU A 75 -21.37 -7.57 15.48
N GLY A 76 -20.16 -7.42 16.01
CA GLY A 76 -19.54 -8.37 16.94
C GLY A 76 -18.95 -9.59 16.23
N PHE A 77 -17.82 -10.07 16.74
CA PHE A 77 -17.08 -11.23 16.23
C PHE A 77 -16.11 -11.76 17.30
N LEU A 78 -15.81 -13.05 17.29
CA LEU A 78 -15.00 -13.72 18.34
C LEU A 78 -15.44 -13.30 19.77
N PHE A 79 -14.59 -12.53 20.45
CA PHE A 79 -14.76 -12.03 21.81
C PHE A 79 -15.22 -10.57 21.87
N PHE A 80 -15.46 -9.92 20.73
CA PHE A 80 -16.06 -8.59 20.64
C PHE A 80 -17.58 -8.72 20.64
N PRO A 81 -18.28 -8.21 21.66
CA PRO A 81 -19.73 -8.29 21.72
C PRO A 81 -20.37 -7.43 20.62
N ARG A 82 -21.58 -7.77 20.23
CA ARG A 82 -22.38 -6.95 19.31
C ARG A 82 -22.70 -5.60 19.96
N HIS A 83 -22.46 -4.50 19.24
CA HIS A 83 -22.67 -3.13 19.73
C HIS A 83 -23.96 -2.47 19.22
N VAL A 84 -24.63 -3.06 18.22
CA VAL A 84 -25.97 -2.65 17.78
C VAL A 84 -27.04 -3.38 18.59
N ALA A 85 -28.09 -2.68 19.05
CA ALA A 85 -29.13 -3.28 19.90
C ALA A 85 -30.26 -3.93 19.09
N TYR A 86 -30.80 -3.24 18.09
CA TYR A 86 -32.01 -3.62 17.38
C TYR A 86 -31.73 -4.25 16.01
N THR A 87 -32.71 -4.98 15.49
CA THR A 87 -32.62 -5.69 14.19
C THR A 87 -32.33 -4.74 13.02
N GLU A 88 -32.94 -3.55 13.01
CA GLU A 88 -32.72 -2.52 11.98
C GLU A 88 -31.28 -1.97 11.98
N GLY A 89 -30.69 -1.80 13.18
CA GLY A 89 -29.30 -1.41 13.33
C GLY A 89 -28.34 -2.47 12.79
N ALA A 90 -28.62 -3.74 13.03
CA ALA A 90 -27.85 -4.84 12.48
C ALA A 90 -27.97 -4.89 10.93
N GLN A 91 -29.17 -4.69 10.39
CA GLN A 91 -29.38 -4.61 8.94
C GLN A 91 -28.55 -3.48 8.31
N LEU A 92 -28.57 -2.28 8.91
CA LEU A 92 -27.76 -1.16 8.44
C LEU A 92 -26.26 -1.53 8.41
N MET A 93 -25.74 -2.12 9.50
CA MET A 93 -24.34 -2.52 9.57
C MET A 93 -23.99 -3.59 8.54
N PHE A 94 -24.85 -4.58 8.31
CA PHE A 94 -24.64 -5.58 7.26
C PHE A 94 -24.65 -4.97 5.85
N ASN A 95 -25.56 -4.02 5.58
CA ASN A 95 -25.62 -3.35 4.28
C ASN A 95 -24.37 -2.48 4.05
N LEU A 96 -23.92 -1.76 5.08
CA LEU A 96 -22.65 -1.02 5.02
C LEU A 96 -21.46 -1.96 4.86
N HIS A 97 -21.46 -3.12 5.53
CA HIS A 97 -20.41 -4.12 5.39
C HIS A 97 -20.35 -4.66 3.96
N PHE A 98 -21.50 -4.90 3.34
CA PHE A 98 -21.60 -5.31 1.93
C PHE A 98 -21.06 -4.23 0.98
N ILE A 99 -21.39 -2.96 1.20
CA ILE A 99 -20.83 -1.84 0.43
C ILE A 99 -19.31 -1.74 0.62
N GLY A 100 -18.82 -1.89 1.85
CA GLY A 100 -17.40 -1.96 2.16
C GLY A 100 -16.70 -3.11 1.42
N ALA A 101 -17.35 -4.28 1.35
CA ALA A 101 -16.85 -5.43 0.61
C ALA A 101 -16.77 -5.14 -0.89
N MET A 102 -17.74 -4.43 -1.47
CA MET A 102 -17.68 -4.02 -2.88
C MET A 102 -16.49 -3.08 -3.16
N LEU A 103 -16.27 -2.07 -2.31
CA LEU A 103 -15.13 -1.16 -2.45
C LEU A 103 -13.78 -1.88 -2.31
N PHE A 104 -13.68 -2.76 -1.31
CA PHE A 104 -12.51 -3.60 -1.10
C PHE A 104 -12.25 -4.52 -2.28
N LEU A 105 -13.25 -5.26 -2.76
CA LEU A 105 -13.11 -6.15 -3.92
C LEU A 105 -12.72 -5.38 -5.18
N PHE A 106 -13.29 -4.19 -5.41
CA PHE A 106 -12.87 -3.34 -6.50
C PHE A 106 -11.38 -3.02 -6.40
N GLY A 107 -10.92 -2.48 -5.27
CA GLY A 107 -9.53 -2.09 -5.06
C GLY A 107 -8.56 -3.28 -5.19
N ALA A 108 -8.90 -4.42 -4.58
CA ALA A 108 -8.09 -5.64 -4.59
C ALA A 108 -7.99 -6.24 -5.99
N VAL A 109 -9.11 -6.43 -6.70
CA VAL A 109 -9.12 -7.01 -8.05
C VAL A 109 -8.47 -6.06 -9.05
N TYR A 110 -8.73 -4.76 -8.93
CA TYR A 110 -8.08 -3.74 -9.75
C TYR A 110 -6.56 -3.77 -9.55
N TRP A 111 -6.08 -3.90 -8.31
CA TRP A 111 -4.66 -4.05 -8.03
C TRP A 111 -4.07 -5.35 -8.62
N VAL A 112 -4.79 -6.48 -8.52
CA VAL A 112 -4.36 -7.76 -9.10
C VAL A 112 -4.26 -7.66 -10.62
N GLY A 113 -5.27 -7.09 -11.29
CA GLY A 113 -5.25 -6.89 -12.74
C GLY A 113 -4.07 -6.02 -13.17
N ASN A 114 -3.80 -4.92 -12.46
CA ASN A 114 -2.65 -4.07 -12.73
C ASN A 114 -1.33 -4.78 -12.49
N THR A 115 -1.24 -5.64 -11.47
CA THR A 115 -0.04 -6.42 -11.17
C THR A 115 0.20 -7.50 -12.23
N PHE A 116 -0.87 -8.11 -12.75
CA PHE A 116 -0.77 -9.09 -13.84
C PHE A 116 -0.26 -8.45 -15.15
N LEU A 117 -0.75 -7.26 -15.49
CA LEU A 117 -0.31 -6.50 -16.67
C LEU A 117 1.10 -5.92 -16.52
N TYR A 118 1.54 -5.64 -15.28
CA TYR A 118 2.82 -5.02 -14.97
C TYR A 118 3.54 -5.77 -13.82
N PRO A 119 4.09 -6.97 -14.08
CA PRO A 119 4.59 -7.90 -13.03
C PRO A 119 5.74 -7.33 -12.18
N ARG A 120 6.55 -6.43 -12.74
CA ARG A 120 7.62 -5.72 -12.00
C ARG A 120 7.10 -4.98 -10.76
N ARG A 121 5.80 -4.67 -10.68
CA ARG A 121 5.20 -4.05 -9.49
C ARG A 121 5.11 -5.00 -8.30
N LEU A 122 4.93 -6.30 -8.54
CA LEU A 122 5.01 -7.28 -7.48
C LEU A 122 6.44 -7.37 -6.94
N GLU A 123 7.44 -7.33 -7.83
CA GLU A 123 8.85 -7.34 -7.46
C GLU A 123 9.25 -6.11 -6.63
N GLU A 124 8.67 -4.93 -6.90
CA GLU A 124 8.89 -3.72 -6.10
C GLU A 124 8.48 -3.90 -4.63
N HIS A 125 7.47 -4.72 -4.37
CA HIS A 125 6.89 -4.96 -3.03
C HIS A 125 7.39 -6.25 -2.38
N ALA A 126 7.93 -7.19 -3.17
CA ALA A 126 8.39 -8.47 -2.67
C ALA A 126 9.58 -8.29 -1.70
N PRO A 127 9.59 -9.01 -0.55
CA PRO A 127 10.75 -9.04 0.32
C PRO A 127 11.92 -9.76 -0.37
N TYR A 128 13.13 -9.45 0.07
CA TYR A 128 14.37 -10.02 -0.43
C TYR A 128 15.16 -10.67 0.71
N LEU A 129 16.18 -11.44 0.36
CA LEU A 129 17.00 -12.12 1.34
C LEU A 129 17.67 -11.08 2.27
N GLY A 130 17.32 -11.13 3.56
CA GLY A 130 17.77 -10.19 4.58
C GLY A 130 16.86 -8.99 4.84
N SER A 131 15.66 -8.88 4.25
CA SER A 131 14.71 -7.81 4.59
C SER A 131 14.39 -7.76 6.09
N LEU A 132 14.30 -8.91 6.78
CA LEU A 132 14.11 -8.96 8.24
C LEU A 132 15.27 -8.29 8.98
N LYS A 133 16.51 -8.59 8.59
CA LYS A 133 17.70 -8.00 9.19
C LYS A 133 17.72 -6.49 8.98
N ASP A 134 17.45 -6.03 7.77
CA ASP A 134 17.46 -4.60 7.43
C ASP A 134 16.33 -3.86 8.16
N ALA A 135 15.13 -4.43 8.26
CA ALA A 135 14.04 -3.84 9.03
C ALA A 135 14.36 -3.74 10.53
N VAL A 136 15.00 -4.77 11.11
CA VAL A 136 15.45 -4.73 12.51
C VAL A 136 16.52 -3.65 12.71
N ILE A 137 17.50 -3.54 11.79
CA ILE A 137 18.53 -2.50 11.85
C ILE A 137 17.90 -1.11 11.75
N HIS A 138 16.93 -0.91 10.84
CA HIS A 138 16.23 0.34 10.64
C HIS A 138 15.58 0.84 11.94
N TYR A 139 14.71 0.01 12.54
CA TYR A 139 14.03 0.37 13.78
C TYR A 139 14.98 0.46 14.98
N ALA A 140 16.00 -0.40 15.06
CA ALA A 140 17.00 -0.32 16.11
C ALA A 140 17.85 0.95 16.00
N SER A 141 18.16 1.40 14.78
CA SER A 141 18.90 2.64 14.55
C SER A 141 18.04 3.86 14.91
N MET A 142 16.76 3.84 14.54
CA MET A 142 15.80 4.87 14.92
C MET A 142 15.59 4.95 16.44
N ALA A 143 15.64 3.81 17.14
CA ALA A 143 15.60 3.74 18.60
C ALA A 143 16.95 4.08 19.28
N GLY A 144 17.99 4.41 18.52
CA GLY A 144 19.33 4.72 19.04
C GLY A 144 20.11 3.51 19.57
N LEU A 145 19.63 2.28 19.34
CA LEU A 145 20.21 1.03 19.84
C LEU A 145 21.37 0.53 18.98
N THR A 146 21.50 0.99 17.72
CA THR A 146 22.61 0.62 16.84
C THR A 146 23.06 1.76 15.93
N ARG A 147 24.32 1.72 15.52
CA ARG A 147 24.91 2.56 14.47
C ARG A 147 25.15 1.78 13.17
N SER A 148 24.68 0.54 13.09
CA SER A 148 24.76 -0.26 11.87
C SER A 148 24.03 0.45 10.73
N LYS A 149 24.68 0.54 9.57
CA LYS A 149 24.05 1.07 8.36
C LYS A 149 23.27 -0.03 7.66
N GLU A 150 22.02 0.24 7.35
CA GLU A 150 21.21 -0.59 6.46
C GLU A 150 21.70 -0.52 5.01
N ARG A 151 21.24 -1.47 4.18
CA ARG A 151 21.49 -1.42 2.74
C ARG A 151 20.82 -0.17 2.12
N PRO A 152 21.35 0.38 1.02
CA PRO A 152 20.73 1.51 0.34
C PRO A 152 19.26 1.20 0.02
N VAL A 153 18.36 2.00 0.60
CA VAL A 153 16.93 1.76 0.49
C VAL A 153 16.46 1.92 -0.96
N GLY A 154 15.69 0.94 -1.43
CA GLY A 154 14.96 1.00 -2.69
C GLY A 154 13.71 1.89 -2.62
N LYS A 155 12.77 1.70 -3.55
CA LYS A 155 11.53 2.50 -3.56
C LYS A 155 10.72 2.34 -2.27
N TYR A 156 10.70 1.12 -1.73
CA TYR A 156 10.05 0.77 -0.47
C TYR A 156 11.10 0.29 0.52
N GLU A 157 10.91 0.65 1.78
CA GLU A 157 11.72 0.21 2.91
C GLU A 157 11.62 -1.31 3.11
N ALA A 158 12.63 -1.89 3.77
CA ALA A 158 12.60 -3.32 4.10
C ALA A 158 11.41 -3.68 4.99
N SER A 159 11.05 -2.80 5.93
CA SER A 159 9.87 -2.93 6.79
C SER A 159 8.56 -2.86 6.01
N GLU A 160 8.45 -1.95 5.03
CA GLU A 160 7.27 -1.83 4.16
C GLU A 160 7.07 -3.09 3.31
N ARG A 161 8.14 -3.63 2.72
CA ARG A 161 8.11 -4.88 1.96
C ARG A 161 7.73 -6.09 2.80
N LEU A 162 8.17 -6.12 4.06
CA LEU A 162 7.77 -7.16 5.01
C LEU A 162 6.31 -7.02 5.42
N ALA A 163 5.82 -5.80 5.64
CA ALA A 163 4.42 -5.55 5.99
C ALA A 163 3.45 -5.87 4.85
N PHE A 164 3.90 -5.70 3.59
CA PHE A 164 3.12 -6.02 2.40
C PHE A 164 2.66 -7.49 2.35
N VAL A 165 3.50 -8.43 2.78
CA VAL A 165 3.19 -9.88 2.74
C VAL A 165 1.98 -10.24 3.62
N PRO A 166 1.99 -10.00 4.95
CA PRO A 166 0.84 -10.33 5.80
C PRO A 166 -0.37 -9.48 5.46
N LEU A 167 -0.22 -8.19 5.07
CA LEU A 167 -1.34 -7.36 4.64
C LEU A 167 -2.07 -7.96 3.43
N THR A 168 -1.32 -8.37 2.40
CA THR A 168 -1.88 -8.96 1.18
C THR A 168 -2.49 -10.33 1.44
N LEU A 169 -1.83 -11.17 2.24
CA LEU A 169 -2.33 -12.50 2.58
C LEU A 169 -3.62 -12.44 3.41
N LEU A 170 -3.67 -11.56 4.42
CA LEU A 170 -4.87 -11.36 5.24
C LEU A 170 -6.00 -10.74 4.43
N ALA A 171 -5.71 -9.79 3.54
CA ALA A 171 -6.70 -9.25 2.61
C ALA A 171 -7.26 -10.35 1.68
N LEU A 172 -6.41 -11.25 1.18
CA LEU A 172 -6.86 -12.40 0.40
C LEU A 172 -7.78 -13.32 1.22
N PHE A 173 -7.41 -13.67 2.46
CA PHE A 173 -8.26 -14.47 3.34
C PHE A 173 -9.59 -13.78 3.62
N MET A 174 -9.60 -12.48 3.87
CA MET A 174 -10.83 -11.69 4.05
C MET A 174 -11.74 -11.75 2.82
N GLY A 175 -11.17 -11.56 1.62
CA GLY A 175 -11.92 -11.64 0.36
C GLY A 175 -12.53 -13.02 0.13
N VAL A 176 -11.73 -14.09 0.26
CA VAL A 176 -12.18 -15.47 0.03
C VAL A 176 -13.24 -15.88 1.04
N THR A 177 -12.96 -15.69 2.34
CA THR A 177 -13.90 -16.08 3.40
C THR A 177 -15.19 -15.24 3.38
N GLY A 178 -15.10 -13.94 3.06
CA GLY A 178 -16.26 -13.07 2.89
C GLY A 178 -17.16 -13.53 1.75
N LEU A 179 -16.57 -13.89 0.60
CA LEU A 179 -17.31 -14.45 -0.53
C LEU A 179 -17.98 -15.79 -0.18
N ILE A 180 -17.31 -16.68 0.56
CA ILE A 180 -17.91 -17.93 1.04
C ILE A 180 -19.13 -17.64 1.92
N LYS A 181 -19.01 -16.72 2.89
CA LYS A 181 -20.10 -16.34 3.79
C LYS A 181 -21.29 -15.74 3.05
N VAL A 182 -21.06 -14.85 2.08
CA VAL A 182 -22.15 -14.31 1.23
C VAL A 182 -22.77 -15.41 0.38
N SER A 183 -21.97 -16.34 -0.15
CA SER A 183 -22.47 -17.41 -1.00
C SER A 183 -23.50 -18.29 -0.28
N ALA A 184 -23.37 -18.50 1.04
CA ALA A 184 -24.32 -19.27 1.86
C ALA A 184 -25.77 -18.73 1.83
N HIS A 185 -25.99 -17.51 1.32
CA HIS A 185 -27.31 -16.93 1.11
C HIS A 185 -27.92 -17.28 -0.25
N VAL A 186 -27.12 -17.78 -1.19
CA VAL A 186 -27.53 -18.09 -2.57
C VAL A 186 -27.73 -19.60 -2.75
N TRP A 187 -26.90 -20.40 -2.10
CA TRP A 187 -26.89 -21.87 -2.21
C TRP A 187 -26.43 -22.52 -0.90
N HIS A 188 -26.60 -23.83 -0.80
CA HIS A 188 -26.16 -24.58 0.36
C HIS A 188 -24.62 -24.69 0.39
N VAL A 189 -24.03 -24.19 1.48
CA VAL A 189 -22.60 -24.31 1.79
C VAL A 189 -22.45 -25.28 2.97
N PRO A 190 -21.57 -26.29 2.90
CA PRO A 190 -21.38 -27.23 4.00
C PRO A 190 -20.99 -26.53 5.31
N ASP A 191 -21.58 -26.95 6.43
CA ASP A 191 -21.39 -26.30 7.74
C ASP A 191 -19.91 -26.21 8.12
N GLY A 192 -19.14 -27.28 7.90
CA GLY A 192 -17.70 -27.29 8.18
C GLY A 192 -16.92 -26.21 7.42
N LEU A 193 -17.29 -25.95 6.17
CA LEU A 193 -16.67 -24.89 5.36
C LEU A 193 -17.09 -23.50 5.85
N LEU A 194 -18.36 -23.31 6.20
CA LEU A 194 -18.86 -22.04 6.72
C LEU A 194 -18.25 -21.70 8.09
N HIS A 195 -18.08 -22.70 8.96
CA HIS A 195 -17.39 -22.56 10.25
C HIS A 195 -15.92 -22.19 10.07
N PHE A 196 -15.20 -22.90 9.19
CA PHE A 196 -13.81 -22.58 8.89
C PHE A 196 -13.69 -21.17 8.30
N ALA A 197 -14.53 -20.81 7.34
CA ALA A 197 -14.55 -19.49 6.75
C ALA A 197 -14.82 -18.40 7.78
N THR A 198 -15.78 -18.61 8.69
CA THR A 198 -16.09 -17.65 9.76
C THR A 198 -14.92 -17.51 10.73
N TRP A 199 -14.34 -18.61 11.19
CA TRP A 199 -13.18 -18.60 12.08
C TRP A 199 -11.98 -17.87 11.46
N THR A 200 -11.66 -18.17 10.19
CA THR A 200 -10.58 -17.51 9.47
C THR A 200 -10.87 -16.04 9.20
N HIS A 201 -12.11 -15.68 8.84
CA HIS A 201 -12.52 -14.30 8.61
C HIS A 201 -12.34 -13.45 9.87
N ASP A 202 -12.77 -13.96 11.02
CA ASP A 202 -12.74 -13.21 12.26
C ASP A 202 -11.30 -13.01 12.77
N TRP A 203 -10.45 -14.05 12.75
CA TRP A 203 -9.04 -13.91 13.10
C TRP A 203 -8.27 -13.03 12.10
N SER A 204 -8.59 -13.14 10.81
CA SER A 204 -8.00 -12.26 9.79
C SER A 204 -8.39 -10.80 10.05
N THR A 205 -9.62 -10.55 10.51
CA THR A 205 -10.09 -9.21 10.89
C THR A 205 -9.26 -8.64 12.04
N VAL A 206 -8.98 -9.41 13.10
CA VAL A 206 -8.13 -8.96 14.22
C VAL A 206 -6.74 -8.58 13.73
N LEU A 207 -6.07 -9.50 13.02
CA LEU A 207 -4.69 -9.31 12.57
C LEU A 207 -4.58 -8.17 11.56
N LEU A 208 -5.51 -8.09 10.60
CA LEU A 208 -5.54 -7.02 9.61
C LEU A 208 -5.80 -5.67 10.28
N THR A 209 -6.69 -5.60 11.26
CA THR A 209 -6.97 -4.36 12.01
C THR A 209 -5.71 -3.85 12.72
N VAL A 210 -4.97 -4.74 13.40
CA VAL A 210 -3.71 -4.37 14.05
C VAL A 210 -2.71 -3.80 13.04
N LEU A 211 -2.51 -4.47 11.91
CA LEU A 211 -1.59 -4.00 10.86
C LEU A 211 -2.02 -2.67 10.23
N VAL A 212 -3.32 -2.50 9.97
CA VAL A 212 -3.88 -1.26 9.41
C VAL A 212 -3.73 -0.10 10.40
N VAL A 213 -3.96 -0.32 11.69
CA VAL A 213 -3.75 0.69 12.73
C VAL A 213 -2.28 1.10 12.78
N ILE A 214 -1.34 0.14 12.80
CA ILE A 214 0.10 0.43 12.75
C ILE A 214 0.45 1.22 11.48
N HIS A 215 -0.07 0.81 10.33
CA HIS A 215 0.15 1.48 9.05
C HIS A 215 -0.34 2.94 9.07
N ILE A 216 -1.55 3.19 9.57
CA ILE A 216 -2.12 4.54 9.68
C ILE A 216 -1.31 5.40 10.65
N ILE A 217 -0.90 4.85 11.81
CA ILE A 217 -0.07 5.57 12.78
C ILE A 217 1.26 5.98 12.13
N LEU A 218 1.95 5.03 11.48
CA LEU A 218 3.22 5.31 10.81
C LEU A 218 3.07 6.35 9.69
N ALA A 219 1.98 6.31 8.91
CA ALA A 219 1.79 7.24 7.78
C ALA A 219 1.32 8.64 8.22
N ALA A 220 0.37 8.72 9.16
CA ALA A 220 -0.31 9.96 9.51
C ALA A 220 0.26 10.66 10.75
N VAL A 221 0.76 9.91 11.73
CA VAL A 221 1.22 10.47 13.01
C VAL A 221 2.71 10.78 12.98
N VAL A 222 3.51 9.98 12.28
CA VAL A 222 4.96 10.08 12.32
C VAL A 222 5.48 11.10 11.28
N PRO A 223 6.12 12.22 11.69
CA PRO A 223 6.40 13.33 10.76
C PRO A 223 7.33 13.00 9.59
N TRP A 224 8.29 12.08 9.77
CA TRP A 224 9.21 11.70 8.70
C TRP A 224 8.52 10.96 7.54
N ALA A 225 7.36 10.35 7.80
CA ALA A 225 6.57 9.65 6.79
C ALA A 225 5.59 10.56 6.04
N TRP A 226 5.41 11.82 6.44
CA TRP A 226 4.47 12.72 5.79
C TRP A 226 4.75 12.96 4.29
N PRO A 227 6.00 13.07 3.81
CA PRO A 227 6.28 13.11 2.37
C PRO A 227 5.80 11.84 1.65
N LEU A 228 5.91 10.68 2.29
CA LEU A 228 5.41 9.40 1.76
C LEU A 228 3.88 9.40 1.69
N PHE A 229 3.22 9.84 2.76
CA PHE A 229 1.76 9.94 2.81
C PHE A 229 1.21 10.92 1.76
N ARG A 230 1.81 12.10 1.60
CA ARG A 230 1.43 13.07 0.55
C ARG A 230 1.54 12.46 -0.84
N SER A 231 2.58 11.67 -1.09
CA SER A 231 2.75 10.96 -2.37
C SER A 231 1.61 9.97 -2.67
N MET A 232 0.87 9.48 -1.66
CA MET A 232 -0.32 8.66 -1.86
C MET A 232 -1.56 9.46 -2.24
N ILE A 233 -1.53 10.78 -2.03
CA ILE A 233 -2.62 11.71 -2.39
C ILE A 233 -2.34 12.29 -3.79
N ASP A 234 -1.19 12.94 -3.98
CA ASP A 234 -0.85 13.67 -5.21
C ASP A 234 0.03 12.88 -6.19
N GLY A 235 0.73 11.84 -5.71
CA GLY A 235 1.64 10.99 -6.49
C GLY A 235 3.11 11.35 -6.40
N TYR A 236 3.43 12.52 -5.90
CA TYR A 236 4.75 13.11 -6.04
C TYR A 236 5.52 13.14 -4.72
N ILE A 237 6.85 13.13 -4.83
CA ILE A 237 7.77 13.26 -3.71
C ILE A 237 8.96 14.13 -4.14
N SER A 238 9.56 14.91 -3.24
CA SER A 238 10.69 15.76 -3.63
C SER A 238 11.94 14.92 -3.94
N VAL A 239 12.73 15.39 -4.91
CA VAL A 239 14.00 14.76 -5.28
C VAL A 239 14.95 14.71 -4.07
N ASP A 240 15.04 15.78 -3.28
CA ASP A 240 15.92 15.86 -2.11
C ASP A 240 15.54 14.85 -1.02
N PHE A 241 14.25 14.62 -0.81
CA PHE A 241 13.79 13.60 0.13
C PHE A 241 14.22 12.21 -0.34
N VAL A 242 14.08 11.92 -1.64
CA VAL A 242 14.49 10.63 -2.22
C VAL A 242 16.01 10.45 -2.18
N LYS A 243 16.80 11.50 -2.43
CA LYS A 243 18.26 11.47 -2.30
C LYS A 243 18.72 11.21 -0.86
N SER A 244 17.98 11.69 0.13
CA SER A 244 18.35 11.52 1.55
C SER A 244 17.90 10.17 2.11
N HIS A 245 16.68 9.74 1.82
CA HIS A 245 16.05 8.57 2.45
C HIS A 245 16.01 7.33 1.54
N HIS A 246 15.87 7.49 0.22
CA HIS A 246 15.75 6.40 -0.76
C HIS A 246 16.91 6.37 -1.76
N LYS A 247 18.15 6.39 -1.25
CA LYS A 247 19.38 6.48 -2.07
C LYS A 247 19.51 5.39 -3.13
N GLY A 248 19.13 4.15 -2.79
CA GLY A 248 19.15 3.03 -3.71
C GLY A 248 18.17 3.23 -4.86
N TRP A 249 16.98 3.76 -4.55
CA TRP A 249 15.97 4.09 -5.56
C TRP A 249 16.40 5.22 -6.48
N TYR A 250 16.98 6.31 -5.94
CA TYR A 250 17.47 7.41 -6.78
C TYR A 250 18.50 6.91 -7.80
N LYS A 251 19.43 6.07 -7.35
CA LYS A 251 20.44 5.46 -8.22
C LYS A 251 19.78 4.64 -9.34
N GLU A 252 18.81 3.77 -9.02
CA GLU A 252 18.05 3.00 -10.01
C GLU A 252 17.39 3.92 -11.05
N LEU A 253 16.72 4.99 -10.62
CA LEU A 253 16.06 5.94 -11.53
C LEU A 253 17.07 6.65 -12.46
N THR A 254 18.25 7.02 -11.95
CA THR A 254 19.29 7.64 -12.78
C THR A 254 19.94 6.65 -13.76
N ASP A 255 20.09 5.39 -13.37
CA ASP A 255 20.66 4.35 -14.22
C ASP A 255 19.70 3.94 -15.34
N GLU A 256 18.39 4.03 -15.09
CA GLU A 256 17.35 3.84 -16.12
C GLU A 256 17.09 5.10 -16.98
N GLY A 257 17.78 6.21 -16.72
CA GLY A 257 17.58 7.47 -17.45
C GLY A 257 16.24 8.16 -17.19
N LEU A 258 15.55 7.78 -16.10
CA LEU A 258 14.26 8.35 -15.68
C LEU A 258 14.43 9.60 -14.81
N CYS A 259 15.65 9.83 -14.32
CA CYS A 259 16.06 11.02 -13.60
C CYS A 259 17.46 11.47 -14.08
N PRO A 260 17.74 12.79 -14.05
CA PRO A 260 19.05 13.29 -14.43
C PRO A 260 20.13 12.74 -13.48
N ARG A 261 21.23 12.25 -14.05
CA ARG A 261 22.45 11.97 -13.27
C ARG A 261 22.97 13.29 -12.72
N GLU A 262 23.43 13.28 -11.48
CA GLU A 262 24.27 14.38 -11.02
C GLU A 262 25.54 14.37 -11.86
N GLU A 263 25.74 15.43 -12.64
CA GLU A 263 27.09 15.80 -13.02
C GLU A 263 27.80 16.09 -11.70
N ASN A 264 28.73 15.20 -11.32
CA ASN A 264 29.56 15.44 -10.14
C ASN A 264 30.22 16.81 -10.33
N GLY A 265 29.83 17.79 -9.53
CA GLY A 265 30.49 19.10 -9.42
C GLY A 265 31.90 18.97 -8.82
N LYS A 266 32.78 18.25 -9.52
CA LYS A 266 34.19 18.02 -9.17
C LYS A 266 35.16 18.33 -10.30
N ASP A 267 34.70 18.87 -11.43
CA ASP A 267 35.59 19.27 -12.53
C ASP A 267 35.82 20.79 -12.66
N GLU A 268 35.06 21.65 -11.97
CA GLU A 268 35.34 23.09 -11.97
C GLU A 268 36.64 23.44 -11.20
N ASN A 269 36.94 22.70 -10.13
CA ASN A 269 38.15 22.94 -9.33
C ASN A 269 39.44 22.36 -9.91
N LYS A 270 39.37 21.58 -11.00
CA LYS A 270 40.55 21.00 -11.67
C LYS A 270 40.99 21.82 -12.87
N ALA A 271 40.06 22.52 -13.52
CA ALA A 271 40.37 23.45 -14.60
C ALA A 271 41.04 24.73 -14.06
N GLU A 272 40.62 25.23 -12.90
CA GLU A 272 41.15 26.46 -12.30
C GLU A 272 42.56 26.26 -11.71
N LYS A 273 42.81 25.12 -11.04
CA LYS A 273 44.15 24.77 -10.52
C LYS A 273 45.20 24.46 -11.59
N SER A 274 44.80 24.19 -12.84
CA SER A 274 45.76 23.97 -13.94
C SER A 274 46.28 25.28 -14.55
N LYS A 275 45.60 26.41 -14.30
CA LYS A 275 46.02 27.73 -14.81
C LYS A 275 46.98 28.48 -13.87
N GLU A 276 47.08 28.07 -12.62
CA GLU A 276 47.84 28.80 -11.59
C GLU A 276 49.28 28.29 -11.36
N VAL A 277 49.71 27.23 -12.06
CA VAL A 277 51.08 26.70 -11.95
C VAL A 277 51.77 26.70 -13.30
N LYS A 278 52.22 27.87 -13.74
CA LYS A 278 53.35 28.01 -14.66
C LYS A 278 54.36 28.99 -14.05
N PRO A 279 55.46 28.51 -13.44
CA PRO A 279 56.57 29.39 -13.12
C PRO A 279 57.38 29.63 -14.40
N GLU A 280 57.51 30.90 -14.77
CA GLU A 280 58.39 31.38 -15.83
C GLU A 280 59.84 31.24 -15.33
N LYS A 281 60.60 30.28 -15.89
CA LYS A 281 62.05 30.26 -15.75
C LYS A 281 62.64 31.25 -16.75
N GLY A 282 63.01 32.43 -16.26
CA GLY A 282 63.89 33.36 -16.96
C GLY A 282 65.33 32.87 -16.84
N GLU A 283 65.89 32.50 -17.98
CA GLU A 283 67.26 32.06 -18.23
C GLU A 283 68.24 33.23 -18.05
N SER A 284 69.36 32.97 -17.37
CA SER A 284 70.51 33.87 -17.32
C SER A 284 71.27 33.78 -18.63
N ASP A 285 71.71 34.91 -19.19
CA ASP A 285 72.93 34.97 -19.98
C ASP A 285 73.53 36.39 -20.04
N ALA A 286 74.76 36.45 -19.52
CA ALA A 286 75.96 37.16 -19.95
C ALA A 286 75.94 38.57 -20.60
N VAL A 287 76.93 39.34 -20.10
CA VAL A 287 77.63 40.56 -20.57
C VAL A 287 77.10 41.90 -20.05
#